data_AF-A0A8J9WQI2-F1
#
_entry.id   AF-A0A8J9WQI2-F1
#
_cell.length_a   1.000
_cell.length_b   1.000
_cell.length_c   1.000
_cell.angle_alpha   90.00
_cell.angle_beta   90.00
_cell.angle_gamma   90.00
#
_symmetry.space_group_name_H-M   'P 1'
#
loop_
_entity.id
_entity.type
_entity.pdbx_description
1 polymer ?
#
loop_
_entity_poly.entity_id
_entity_poly.type
_entity_poly.pdbx_seq_one_letter_code
_entity_poly.pdbx_strand_id
1 'polypeptide(L)'
;MLLPQVGRMAMTQGRAMAASRLGNRVDLLKLAHRRSQHNLACYSSTAPAQVQPSQQRNLYANFAIYKGKAAASFRVRKPRWVETQDGSISLDRAGSLIVEFAPVAPGSGTNVGNRSYQWDKKQTFALSPVELAGIIESTTTGKSMKELFHDPNKGGTDSGKIAKTLTLQRFDQGQDWYLQLAVKDSFSKEGSTTMGLPITGAELYTLKTLSEFLIPRLLGWDEVLAEPELVPANGYGSRQ
;
A
#
# COMPACT_ATOMS: atom_id res chain seq x y z
N MET A 1 56.52 2.37 29.78
CA MET A 1 56.47 2.24 31.26
C MET A 1 56.77 3.61 31.85
N LEU A 2 56.11 3.96 32.96
CA LEU A 2 56.10 5.22 33.74
C LEU A 2 54.97 6.22 33.43
N LEU A 3 53.89 6.02 34.20
CA LEU A 3 52.93 7.04 34.67
C LEU A 3 53.63 8.02 35.63
N PRO A 4 53.03 9.20 35.90
CA PRO A 4 52.45 9.37 37.24
C PRO A 4 51.09 10.10 37.33
N GLN A 5 50.29 9.60 38.29
CA GLN A 5 49.34 10.20 39.25
C GLN A 5 48.79 11.63 39.06
N VAL A 6 47.47 11.84 38.99
CA VAL A 6 46.43 11.92 40.07
C VAL A 6 46.53 13.18 40.94
N GLY A 7 45.63 14.15 40.66
CA GLY A 7 45.28 15.27 41.54
C GLY A 7 43.78 15.21 41.90
N ARG A 8 43.50 15.33 43.20
CA ARG A 8 42.21 15.13 43.89
C ARG A 8 41.58 16.49 44.26
N MET A 9 40.26 16.46 44.43
CA MET A 9 39.40 17.32 45.29
C MET A 9 39.07 18.76 44.86
N ALA A 10 37.77 19.05 44.69
CA ALA A 10 36.98 19.72 45.72
C ALA A 10 35.46 19.60 45.44
N MET A 11 34.72 19.17 46.47
CA MET A 11 33.27 19.35 46.58
C MET A 11 32.95 20.81 46.87
N THR A 12 31.79 21.29 46.40
CA THR A 12 31.05 22.33 47.12
C THR A 12 29.55 22.06 47.01
N GLN A 13 28.92 22.09 48.18
CA GLN A 13 27.52 21.81 48.45
C GLN A 13 26.62 23.01 48.12
N GLY A 14 25.36 22.70 47.81
CA GLY A 14 24.22 23.35 48.48
C GLY A 14 23.62 24.60 47.84
N ARG A 15 22.42 24.46 47.28
CA ARG A 15 21.21 25.11 47.82
C ARG A 15 19.94 24.51 47.22
N ALA A 16 19.07 24.09 48.13
CA ALA A 16 17.70 23.69 47.88
C ALA A 16 16.74 24.87 48.15
N MET A 17 15.48 24.64 47.77
CA MET A 17 14.22 25.30 48.14
C MET A 17 13.76 26.47 47.27
N ALA A 18 12.75 26.18 46.45
CA ALA A 18 11.42 26.78 46.62
C ALA A 18 10.36 25.85 46.01
N ALA A 19 9.64 25.17 46.90
CA ALA A 19 8.35 24.56 46.59
C ALA A 19 7.28 25.67 46.64
N SER A 20 6.41 25.75 45.65
CA SER A 20 5.09 26.36 45.81
C SER A 20 4.02 25.40 45.30
N ARG A 21 3.06 25.17 46.19
CA ARG A 21 1.87 24.33 46.05
C ARG A 21 0.82 25.03 45.16
N LEU A 22 -0.21 24.24 44.79
CA LEU A 22 -1.53 24.58 44.22
C LEU A 22 -1.59 24.30 42.72
N GLY A 23 -2.41 23.38 42.21
CA GLY A 23 -3.45 22.59 42.83
C GLY A 23 -3.87 21.47 41.89
N ASN A 24 -4.21 20.33 42.50
CA ASN A 24 -4.92 19.26 41.83
C ASN A 24 -6.30 19.76 41.41
N ARG A 25 -6.56 19.83 40.11
CA ARG A 25 -7.88 19.59 39.56
C ARG A 25 -7.76 18.61 38.41
N VAL A 26 -8.03 17.36 38.76
CA VAL A 26 -8.57 16.35 37.85
C VAL A 26 -9.83 16.96 37.22
N ASP A 27 -9.77 17.26 35.93
CA ASP A 27 -10.97 17.61 35.16
C ASP A 27 -11.81 16.34 35.02
N LEU A 28 -12.79 16.26 35.91
CA LEU A 28 -13.78 15.22 35.99
C LEU A 28 -14.65 15.28 34.73
N LEU A 29 -14.62 14.19 33.97
CA LEU A 29 -15.56 13.81 32.92
C LEU A 29 -16.97 14.39 33.14
N LYS A 30 -17.36 15.38 32.34
CA LYS A 30 -18.78 15.67 32.09
C LYS A 30 -19.28 14.71 31.03
N LEU A 31 -19.61 13.49 31.46
CA LEU A 31 -20.37 12.51 30.70
C LEU A 31 -21.80 13.04 30.54
N ALA A 32 -22.02 13.88 29.52
CA ALA A 32 -23.35 14.34 29.15
C ALA A 32 -24.18 13.16 28.64
N HIS A 33 -25.05 12.64 29.49
CA HIS A 33 -26.11 11.72 29.11
C HIS A 33 -27.05 12.43 28.13
N ARG A 34 -26.84 12.22 26.82
CA ARG A 34 -27.89 12.46 25.82
C ARG A 34 -28.97 11.40 26.03
N ARG A 35 -29.99 11.74 26.82
CA ARG A 35 -31.28 11.06 26.74
C ARG A 35 -31.85 11.34 25.34
N SER A 36 -31.80 10.32 24.48
CA SER A 36 -32.54 10.30 23.23
C SER A 36 -34.03 10.37 23.55
N GLN A 37 -34.68 11.48 23.20
CA GLN A 37 -36.13 11.53 23.20
C GLN A 37 -36.62 10.76 21.97
N HIS A 38 -37.30 9.64 22.22
CA HIS A 38 -38.03 8.91 21.20
C HIS A 38 -39.18 9.78 20.70
N ASN A 39 -39.02 10.43 19.56
CA ASN A 39 -40.14 10.94 18.79
C ASN A 39 -40.73 9.77 17.99
N LEU A 40 -41.82 9.21 18.51
CA LEU A 40 -42.78 8.45 17.72
C LEU A 40 -43.55 9.45 16.86
N ALA A 41 -43.23 9.48 15.56
CA ALA A 41 -44.09 10.08 14.54
C ALA A 41 -44.32 9.05 13.46
N CYS A 42 -45.44 8.35 13.58
CA CYS A 42 -46.04 7.57 12.51
C CYS A 42 -46.89 8.50 11.65
N TYR A 43 -46.45 8.78 10.42
CA TYR A 43 -47.35 9.11 9.32
C TYR A 43 -46.83 8.47 8.04
N SER A 44 -47.65 7.56 7.53
CA SER A 44 -47.57 6.89 6.25
C SER A 44 -47.60 7.89 5.10
N SER A 45 -46.55 7.87 4.27
CA SER A 45 -46.59 8.32 2.88
C SER A 45 -45.62 7.44 2.10
N THR A 46 -46.11 6.33 1.56
CA THR A 46 -45.41 5.55 0.54
C THR A 46 -45.45 6.31 -0.79
N ALA A 47 -44.61 7.34 -0.89
CA ALA A 47 -44.08 7.72 -2.19
C ALA A 47 -42.97 6.70 -2.51
N PRO A 48 -42.89 6.11 -3.72
CA PRO A 48 -41.73 5.32 -4.08
C PRO A 48 -40.53 6.25 -3.97
N ALA A 49 -39.66 5.97 -2.99
CA ALA A 49 -38.35 6.61 -2.94
C ALA A 49 -37.70 6.30 -4.29
N GLN A 50 -37.62 7.32 -5.15
CA GLN A 50 -36.84 7.23 -6.36
C GLN A 50 -35.43 6.90 -5.89
N VAL A 51 -35.03 5.64 -6.06
CA VAL A 51 -33.66 5.20 -5.85
C VAL A 51 -32.86 5.96 -6.87
N GLN A 52 -32.35 7.12 -6.47
CA GLN A 52 -31.39 7.85 -7.30
C GLN A 52 -30.26 6.86 -7.58
N PRO A 53 -29.86 6.66 -8.84
CA PRO A 53 -28.73 5.81 -9.15
C PRO A 53 -27.59 6.31 -8.27
N SER A 54 -27.11 5.45 -7.38
CA SER A 54 -26.03 5.81 -6.47
C SER A 54 -24.86 6.23 -7.35
N GLN A 55 -24.55 7.54 -7.36
CA GLN A 55 -23.41 8.03 -8.12
C GLN A 55 -22.20 7.21 -7.70
N GLN A 56 -21.66 6.44 -8.64
CA GLN A 56 -20.60 5.49 -8.34
C GLN A 56 -19.38 6.29 -7.90
N ARG A 57 -19.11 6.29 -6.59
CA ARG A 57 -18.00 7.04 -6.01
C ARG A 57 -16.70 6.30 -6.28
N ASN A 58 -15.73 7.02 -6.83
CA ASN A 58 -14.37 6.50 -6.95
C ASN A 58 -13.65 6.63 -5.61
N LEU A 59 -13.28 5.48 -5.03
CA LEU A 59 -12.47 5.41 -3.82
C LEU A 59 -11.03 5.09 -4.19
N TYR A 60 -10.10 5.82 -3.59
CA TYR A 60 -8.67 5.66 -3.80
C TYR A 60 -8.00 5.42 -2.45
N ALA A 61 -7.15 4.40 -2.41
CA ALA A 61 -6.30 4.10 -1.27
C ALA A 61 -4.93 3.64 -1.80
N ASN A 62 -3.88 4.01 -1.08
CA ASN A 62 -2.51 3.63 -1.39
C ASN A 62 -1.73 3.35 -0.11
N PHE A 63 -0.77 2.44 -0.22
CA PHE A 63 0.26 2.22 0.78
C PHE A 63 1.56 2.85 0.26
N ALA A 64 2.20 3.72 1.04
CA ALA A 64 3.40 4.41 0.59
C ALA A 64 4.55 4.26 1.59
N ILE A 65 5.76 4.08 1.06
CA ILE A 65 7.00 3.97 1.81
C ILE A 65 7.89 5.15 1.41
N TYR A 66 8.33 5.93 2.40
CA TYR A 66 9.15 7.14 2.20
C TYR A 66 10.53 6.96 2.82
N LYS A 67 11.58 6.95 1.97
CA LYS A 67 12.99 6.83 2.41
C LYS A 67 13.82 8.01 1.92
N GLY A 68 15.10 8.06 2.31
CA GLY A 68 15.96 9.23 2.07
C GLY A 68 16.22 9.56 0.60
N LYS A 69 16.27 8.54 -0.28
CA LYS A 69 16.60 8.72 -1.71
C LYS A 69 15.39 8.63 -2.65
N ALA A 70 14.36 7.90 -2.25
CA ALA A 70 13.17 7.64 -3.06
C ALA A 70 11.96 7.34 -2.17
N ALA A 71 10.79 7.43 -2.77
CA ALA A 71 9.54 6.91 -2.23
C ALA A 71 8.95 5.88 -3.20
N ALA A 72 8.23 4.91 -2.66
CA ALA A 72 7.40 3.99 -3.42
C ALA A 72 5.95 4.06 -2.94
N SER A 73 5.00 4.16 -3.88
CA SER A 73 3.56 4.13 -3.61
C SER A 73 2.91 2.96 -4.33
N PHE A 74 2.15 2.15 -3.59
CA PHE A 74 1.46 0.96 -4.06
C PHE A 74 -0.03 1.26 -4.12
N ARG A 75 -0.63 1.13 -5.31
CA ARG A 75 -2.03 1.47 -5.56
C ARG A 75 -2.70 0.42 -6.41
N VAL A 76 -3.97 0.15 -6.12
CA VAL A 76 -4.74 -0.88 -6.82
C VAL A 76 -5.31 -0.34 -8.12
N ARG A 77 -5.16 -1.11 -9.20
CA ARG A 77 -5.93 -0.98 -10.43
C ARG A 77 -6.95 -2.11 -10.46
N LYS A 78 -8.23 -1.74 -10.43
CA LYS A 78 -9.34 -2.71 -10.40
C LYS A 78 -9.37 -3.61 -11.64
N PRO A 79 -9.91 -4.84 -11.51
CA PRO A 79 -10.29 -5.64 -12.68
C PRO A 79 -11.27 -4.88 -13.57
N ARG A 80 -11.28 -5.23 -14.86
CA ARG A 80 -12.24 -4.72 -15.84
C ARG A 80 -13.12 -5.88 -16.28
N TRP A 81 -14.42 -5.64 -16.24
CA TRP A 81 -15.46 -6.56 -16.66
C TRP A 81 -16.09 -6.08 -17.96
N VAL A 82 -16.63 -7.00 -18.74
CA VAL A 82 -17.37 -6.72 -19.97
C VAL A 82 -18.63 -7.56 -20.00
N GLU A 83 -19.74 -6.96 -20.43
CA GLU A 83 -20.99 -7.66 -20.71
C GLU A 83 -20.90 -8.29 -22.10
N THR A 84 -21.21 -9.57 -22.19
CA THR A 84 -21.20 -10.35 -23.44
C THR A 84 -22.57 -10.31 -24.12
N GLN A 85 -22.65 -10.81 -25.34
CA GLN A 85 -23.88 -10.73 -26.16
C GLN A 85 -25.08 -11.48 -25.56
N ASP A 86 -24.81 -12.50 -24.74
CA ASP A 86 -25.81 -13.28 -24.01
C ASP A 86 -26.24 -12.63 -22.67
N GLY A 87 -25.75 -11.43 -22.37
CA GLY A 87 -26.02 -10.71 -21.12
C GLY A 87 -25.22 -11.20 -19.92
N SER A 88 -24.32 -12.17 -20.10
CA SER A 88 -23.40 -12.58 -19.03
C SER A 88 -22.28 -11.55 -18.85
N ILE A 89 -21.67 -11.52 -17.67
CA ILE A 89 -20.55 -10.61 -17.36
C ILE A 89 -19.29 -11.46 -17.24
N SER A 90 -18.28 -11.12 -18.04
CA SER A 90 -17.00 -11.84 -18.06
C SER A 90 -15.83 -10.91 -17.73
N LEU A 91 -14.78 -11.49 -17.16
CA LEU A 91 -13.56 -10.75 -16.83
C LEU A 91 -12.77 -10.48 -18.11
N ASP A 92 -12.78 -9.24 -18.58
CA ASP A 92 -11.99 -8.83 -19.73
C ASP A 92 -10.50 -8.64 -19.37
N ARG A 93 -10.22 -8.10 -18.17
CA ARG A 93 -8.85 -7.89 -17.72
C ARG A 93 -8.75 -7.99 -16.20
N ALA A 94 -7.83 -8.82 -15.72
CA ALA A 94 -7.45 -8.84 -14.32
C ALA A 94 -6.99 -7.46 -13.82
N GLY A 95 -7.18 -7.24 -12.53
CA GLY A 95 -6.60 -6.11 -11.83
C GLY A 95 -5.09 -6.24 -11.68
N SER A 96 -4.44 -5.17 -11.22
CA SER A 96 -3.01 -5.17 -10.91
C SER A 96 -2.71 -4.26 -9.72
N LEU A 97 -1.58 -4.50 -9.04
CA LEU A 97 -1.02 -3.53 -8.09
C LEU A 97 0.02 -2.69 -8.83
N ILE A 98 -0.20 -1.39 -8.93
CA ILE A 98 0.78 -0.47 -9.52
C ILE A 98 1.70 0.01 -8.42
N VAL A 99 3.00 -0.17 -8.60
CA VAL A 99 4.04 0.50 -7.80
C VAL A 99 4.56 1.70 -8.57
N GLU A 100 4.62 2.85 -7.89
CA GLU A 100 5.13 4.11 -8.41
C GLU A 100 6.35 4.53 -7.59
N PHE A 101 7.51 4.66 -8.23
CA PHE A 101 8.75 5.16 -7.62
C PHE A 101 8.92 6.64 -7.94
N ALA A 102 9.16 7.46 -6.91
CA ALA A 102 9.49 8.87 -7.08
C ALA A 102 10.86 9.19 -6.45
N PRO A 103 11.75 9.90 -7.16
CA PRO A 103 13.01 10.33 -6.60
C PRO A 103 12.79 11.44 -5.56
N VAL A 104 13.70 11.55 -4.60
CA VAL A 104 13.72 12.68 -3.67
C VAL A 104 13.97 13.99 -4.43
N ALA A 105 13.29 15.07 -4.05
CA ALA A 105 13.52 16.37 -4.66
C ALA A 105 14.94 16.91 -4.33
N PRO A 106 15.59 17.67 -5.22
CA PRO A 106 16.88 18.31 -4.94
C PRO A 106 16.80 19.16 -3.67
N GLY A 107 17.82 19.06 -2.81
CA GLY A 107 17.85 19.77 -1.52
C GLY A 107 16.95 19.19 -0.42
N SER A 108 16.18 18.15 -0.74
CA SER A 108 15.43 17.33 0.21
C SER A 108 16.17 16.00 0.44
N GLY A 109 16.12 15.45 1.65
CA GLY A 109 16.64 14.09 1.92
C GLY A 109 17.85 13.95 2.86
N THR A 110 18.48 15.05 3.30
CA THR A 110 19.57 15.01 4.30
C THR A 110 19.12 15.39 5.71
N ASN A 111 18.06 16.19 5.85
CA ASN A 111 17.54 16.66 7.14
C ASN A 111 16.19 16.01 7.48
N VAL A 112 16.02 15.57 8.73
CA VAL A 112 14.74 15.09 9.28
C VAL A 112 13.74 16.25 9.23
N GLY A 113 12.64 16.11 8.49
CA GLY A 113 11.57 17.11 8.39
C GLY A 113 11.35 17.74 7.00
N ASN A 114 12.36 17.74 6.13
CA ASN A 114 12.23 18.25 4.74
C ASN A 114 12.36 17.10 3.73
N ARG A 115 11.36 16.21 3.69
CA ARG A 115 11.28 15.15 2.69
C ARG A 115 10.15 15.44 1.70
N SER A 116 10.52 15.86 0.50
CA SER A 116 9.65 15.99 -0.65
C SER A 116 10.14 15.11 -1.80
N TYR A 117 9.21 14.65 -2.64
CA TYR A 117 9.45 13.69 -3.71
C TYR A 117 8.84 14.19 -5.01
N GLN A 118 9.55 14.00 -6.11
CA GLN A 118 9.15 14.45 -7.45
C GLN A 118 8.23 13.40 -8.10
N TRP A 119 6.95 13.40 -7.72
CA TRP A 119 5.94 12.49 -8.29
C TRP A 119 5.64 12.77 -9.77
N ASP A 120 6.01 13.94 -10.27
CA ASP A 120 6.01 14.30 -11.69
C ASP A 120 7.03 13.49 -12.50
N LYS A 121 8.14 13.07 -11.88
CA LYS A 121 9.20 12.25 -12.50
C LYS A 121 9.11 10.77 -12.14
N LYS A 122 7.95 10.33 -11.66
CA LYS A 122 7.79 8.96 -11.18
C LYS A 122 7.92 7.93 -12.31
N GLN A 123 8.42 6.75 -11.96
CA GLN A 123 8.35 5.57 -12.83
C GLN A 123 7.38 4.56 -12.24
N THR A 124 6.69 3.85 -13.12
CA THR A 124 5.63 2.91 -12.75
C THR A 124 5.95 1.49 -13.20
N PHE A 125 5.55 0.52 -12.39
CA PHE A 125 5.59 -0.91 -12.71
C PHE A 125 4.27 -1.53 -12.23
N ALA A 126 3.64 -2.37 -13.04
CA ALA A 126 2.39 -3.03 -12.69
C ALA A 126 2.67 -4.47 -12.30
N LEU A 127 2.18 -4.92 -11.15
CA LEU A 127 2.30 -6.29 -10.69
C LEU A 127 0.98 -7.02 -10.97
N SER A 128 1.06 -8.07 -11.77
CA SER A 128 -0.02 -9.04 -11.96
C SER A 128 -0.25 -9.85 -10.67
N PRO A 129 -1.40 -10.55 -10.54
CA PRO A 129 -1.66 -11.41 -9.38
C PRO A 129 -0.58 -12.48 -9.15
N VAL A 130 0.00 -13.01 -10.22
CA VAL A 130 1.09 -14.00 -10.12
C VAL A 130 2.39 -13.37 -9.63
N GLU A 131 2.71 -12.16 -10.07
CA GLU A 131 3.89 -11.43 -9.57
C GLU A 131 3.75 -11.03 -8.10
N LEU A 132 2.51 -10.74 -7.65
CA LEU A 132 2.21 -10.56 -6.23
C LEU A 132 2.44 -11.84 -5.42
N ALA A 133 2.15 -13.01 -6.00
CA ALA A 133 2.50 -14.29 -5.37
C ALA A 133 4.02 -14.44 -5.17
N GLY A 134 4.83 -13.85 -6.05
CA GLY A 134 6.28 -13.76 -5.88
C GLY A 134 6.71 -12.99 -4.62
N ILE A 135 6.00 -11.90 -4.26
CA ILE A 135 6.24 -11.18 -3.00
C ILE A 135 5.94 -12.08 -1.79
N ILE A 136 4.83 -12.82 -1.86
CA ILE A 136 4.42 -13.76 -0.81
C ILE A 136 5.45 -14.88 -0.65
N GLU A 137 5.89 -15.48 -1.76
CA GLU A 137 6.92 -16.52 -1.80
C GLU A 137 8.24 -16.01 -1.19
N SER A 138 8.72 -14.84 -1.62
CA SER A 138 9.95 -14.25 -1.09
C SER A 138 9.88 -13.97 0.41
N THR A 139 8.76 -13.40 0.86
CA THR A 139 8.57 -13.10 2.29
C THR A 139 8.50 -14.38 3.12
N THR A 140 7.87 -15.44 2.60
CA THR A 140 7.68 -16.71 3.31
C THR A 140 8.97 -17.54 3.35
N THR A 141 9.69 -17.61 2.23
CA THR A 141 10.93 -18.39 2.11
C THR A 141 12.15 -17.63 2.62
N GLY A 142 12.05 -16.31 2.76
CA GLY A 142 13.17 -15.43 3.07
C GLY A 142 14.18 -15.31 1.93
N LYS A 143 13.84 -15.75 0.71
CA LYS A 143 14.69 -15.64 -0.49
C LYS A 143 14.30 -14.40 -1.31
N SER A 144 15.27 -13.82 -2.01
CA SER A 144 15.02 -12.75 -2.97
C SER A 144 13.99 -13.16 -4.02
N MET A 145 13.16 -12.21 -4.45
CA MET A 145 12.18 -12.43 -5.51
C MET A 145 12.90 -12.61 -6.83
N LYS A 146 12.35 -13.48 -7.69
CA LYS A 146 12.78 -13.54 -9.09
C LYS A 146 12.60 -12.16 -9.73
N GLU A 147 13.59 -11.75 -10.50
CA GLU A 147 13.54 -10.50 -11.24
C GLU A 147 12.35 -10.48 -12.21
N LEU A 148 11.58 -9.38 -12.19
CA LEU A 148 10.42 -9.19 -13.03
C LEU A 148 10.77 -8.24 -14.17
N PHE A 149 10.48 -8.64 -15.41
CA PHE A 149 10.82 -7.90 -16.61
C PHE A 149 9.58 -7.55 -17.43
N HIS A 150 9.37 -6.27 -17.68
CA HIS A 150 8.27 -5.73 -18.48
C HIS A 150 8.80 -4.91 -19.66
N ASP A 151 8.30 -5.21 -20.85
CA ASP A 151 8.46 -4.38 -22.06
C ASP A 151 7.05 -3.94 -22.50
N PRO A 152 6.69 -2.64 -22.32
CA PRO A 152 5.37 -2.13 -22.71
C PRO A 152 5.06 -2.27 -24.21
N ASN A 153 6.09 -2.34 -25.05
CA ASN A 153 5.96 -2.41 -26.51
C ASN A 153 6.20 -3.83 -27.03
N LYS A 154 6.18 -4.84 -26.15
CA LYS A 154 6.47 -6.22 -26.51
C LYS A 154 5.53 -6.71 -27.62
N GLY A 155 6.12 -7.28 -28.68
CA GLY A 155 5.38 -7.75 -29.85
C GLY A 155 5.04 -6.67 -30.88
N GLY A 156 5.35 -5.39 -30.60
CA GLY A 156 5.24 -4.29 -31.55
C GLY A 156 6.59 -3.89 -32.17
N THR A 157 6.56 -2.88 -33.04
CA THR A 157 7.73 -2.33 -33.74
C THR A 157 8.77 -1.69 -32.81
N ASP A 158 8.35 -1.30 -31.61
CA ASP A 158 9.19 -0.63 -30.62
C ASP A 158 9.59 -1.56 -29.45
N SER A 159 9.45 -2.87 -29.62
CA SER A 159 9.86 -3.84 -28.62
C SER A 159 11.35 -3.69 -28.28
N GLY A 160 11.67 -3.80 -26.99
CA GLY A 160 13.03 -3.65 -26.45
C GLY A 160 13.52 -2.21 -26.32
N LYS A 161 12.79 -1.21 -26.84
CA LYS A 161 13.15 0.21 -26.67
C LYS A 161 12.82 0.75 -25.28
N ILE A 162 11.80 0.19 -24.63
CA ILE A 162 11.50 0.43 -23.22
C ILE A 162 11.53 -0.90 -22.47
N ALA A 163 12.36 -1.00 -21.46
CA ALA A 163 12.49 -2.19 -20.63
C ALA A 163 12.49 -1.79 -19.16
N LYS A 164 11.65 -2.45 -18.36
CA LYS A 164 11.52 -2.23 -16.93
C LYS A 164 11.84 -3.50 -16.19
N THR A 165 12.66 -3.36 -15.16
CA THR A 165 13.13 -4.47 -14.35
C THR A 165 12.90 -4.14 -12.89
N LEU A 166 12.05 -4.94 -12.23
CA LEU A 166 11.76 -4.80 -10.80
C LEU A 166 12.43 -5.94 -10.04
N THR A 167 13.18 -5.60 -8.99
CA THR A 167 13.82 -6.56 -8.09
C THR A 167 13.43 -6.28 -6.64
N LEU A 168 13.20 -7.36 -5.90
CA LEU A 168 13.04 -7.35 -4.44
C LEU A 168 14.09 -8.31 -3.87
N GLN A 169 15.18 -7.75 -3.37
CA GLN A 169 16.34 -8.53 -2.92
C GLN A 169 16.48 -8.45 -1.41
N ARG A 170 16.87 -9.56 -0.80
CA ARG A 170 17.25 -9.61 0.62
C ARG A 170 18.74 -9.34 0.75
N PHE A 171 19.13 -8.51 1.72
CA PHE A 171 20.54 -8.37 2.07
C PHE A 171 21.00 -9.58 2.89
N ASP A 172 22.17 -10.11 2.54
CA ASP A 172 22.80 -11.33 3.09
C ASP A 172 23.11 -11.26 4.59
N GLN A 173 23.25 -10.05 5.15
CA GLN A 173 23.63 -9.82 6.56
C GLN A 173 22.52 -9.17 7.41
N GLY A 174 21.29 -8.98 6.90
CA GLY A 174 20.23 -8.24 7.60
C GLY A 174 18.79 -8.76 7.43
N GLN A 175 17.85 -8.15 8.16
CA GLN A 175 16.40 -8.27 7.91
C GLN A 175 15.87 -7.24 6.90
N ASP A 176 16.74 -6.38 6.41
CA ASP A 176 16.37 -5.35 5.46
C ASP A 176 16.34 -5.91 4.04
N TRP A 177 15.32 -5.48 3.31
CA TRP A 177 15.11 -5.79 1.92
C TRP A 177 15.38 -4.55 1.07
N TYR A 178 15.65 -4.75 -0.21
CA TYR A 178 15.82 -3.67 -1.16
C TYR A 178 14.87 -3.87 -2.33
N LEU A 179 14.03 -2.86 -2.56
CA LEU A 179 13.15 -2.83 -3.72
C LEU A 179 13.70 -1.82 -4.72
N GLN A 180 13.91 -2.26 -5.96
CA GLN A 180 14.51 -1.44 -7.00
C GLN A 180 13.76 -1.61 -8.32
N LEU A 181 13.56 -0.49 -9.01
CA LEU A 181 13.08 -0.42 -10.38
C LEU A 181 14.18 0.19 -11.26
N ALA A 182 14.65 -0.57 -12.23
CA ALA A 182 15.48 -0.09 -13.33
C ALA A 182 14.61 0.08 -14.57
N VAL A 183 14.69 1.24 -15.22
CA VAL A 183 14.00 1.56 -16.46
C VAL A 183 15.05 1.94 -17.50
N LYS A 184 15.09 1.20 -18.60
CA LYS A 184 15.82 1.56 -19.81
C LYS A 184 14.79 2.11 -20.79
N ASP A 185 14.98 3.35 -21.21
CA ASP A 185 14.13 4.02 -22.18
C ASP A 185 14.99 4.68 -23.25
N SER A 186 15.04 4.02 -24.42
CA SER A 186 15.79 4.49 -25.58
C SER A 186 15.20 5.72 -26.25
N PHE A 187 13.97 6.12 -25.91
CA PHE A 187 13.39 7.37 -26.39
C PHE A 187 13.74 8.56 -25.48
N SER A 188 14.05 8.30 -24.21
CA SER A 188 14.44 9.32 -23.26
C SER A 188 15.87 9.83 -23.54
N LYS A 189 16.10 11.13 -23.36
CA LYS A 189 17.46 11.72 -23.43
C LYS A 189 18.34 11.27 -22.27
N GLU A 190 17.74 10.86 -21.16
CA GLU A 190 18.40 10.39 -19.94
C GLU A 190 18.83 8.92 -20.06
N GLY A 191 18.27 8.18 -21.03
CA GLY A 191 18.62 6.80 -21.35
C GLY A 191 18.10 5.79 -20.33
N SER A 192 18.77 5.66 -19.19
CA SER A 192 18.38 4.72 -18.13
C SER A 192 18.25 5.41 -16.78
N THR A 193 17.23 5.02 -16.02
CA THR A 193 17.00 5.49 -14.66
C THR A 193 16.80 4.30 -13.74
N THR A 194 17.42 4.37 -12.57
CA THR A 194 17.28 3.34 -11.53
C THR A 194 16.90 4.02 -10.23
N MET A 195 15.83 3.53 -9.62
CA MET A 195 15.36 4.01 -8.33
C MET A 195 15.18 2.82 -7.40
N GLY A 196 15.58 2.99 -6.15
CA GLY A 196 15.41 1.95 -5.15
C GLY A 196 15.37 2.53 -3.75
N LEU A 197 14.81 1.75 -2.85
CA LEU A 197 14.71 2.08 -1.44
C LEU A 197 14.81 0.82 -0.58
N PRO A 198 15.39 0.94 0.63
CA PRO A 198 15.31 -0.13 1.61
C PRO A 198 13.85 -0.31 2.08
N ILE A 199 13.48 -1.55 2.36
CA ILE A 199 12.19 -1.97 2.91
C ILE A 199 12.48 -2.75 4.20
N THR A 200 11.86 -2.32 5.30
CA THR A 200 11.95 -3.01 6.58
C THR A 200 11.11 -4.29 6.57
N GLY A 201 11.39 -5.21 7.49
CA GLY A 201 10.58 -6.44 7.64
C GLY A 201 9.08 -6.15 7.84
N ALA A 202 8.71 -5.10 8.58
CA ALA A 202 7.32 -4.72 8.80
C ALA A 202 6.64 -4.17 7.54
N GLU A 203 7.36 -3.35 6.76
CA GLU A 203 6.87 -2.83 5.47
C GLU A 203 6.69 -3.98 4.47
N LEU A 204 7.62 -4.94 4.42
CA LEU A 204 7.50 -6.11 3.57
C LEU A 204 6.34 -7.03 4.00
N TYR A 205 6.20 -7.28 5.31
CA TYR A 205 5.10 -8.09 5.81
C TYR A 205 3.73 -7.45 5.50
N THR A 206 3.64 -6.12 5.57
CA THR A 206 2.45 -5.38 5.13
C THR A 206 2.15 -5.61 3.65
N LEU A 207 3.18 -5.56 2.78
CA LEU A 207 3.02 -5.86 1.35
C LEU A 207 2.58 -7.31 1.12
N LYS A 208 3.12 -8.28 1.87
CA LYS A 208 2.67 -9.68 1.83
C LYS A 208 1.18 -9.78 2.15
N THR A 209 0.74 -9.23 3.29
CA THR A 209 -0.66 -9.28 3.71
C THR A 209 -1.59 -8.61 2.70
N LEU A 210 -1.20 -7.45 2.16
CA LEU A 210 -1.95 -6.79 1.10
C LEU A 210 -2.02 -7.65 -0.17
N SER A 211 -0.93 -8.32 -0.54
CA SER A 211 -0.88 -9.20 -1.71
C SER A 211 -1.83 -10.38 -1.56
N GLU A 212 -1.83 -11.05 -0.40
CA GLU A 212 -2.75 -12.14 -0.08
C GLU A 212 -4.21 -11.69 -0.15
N PHE A 213 -4.51 -10.49 0.35
CA PHE A 213 -5.84 -9.90 0.28
C PHE A 213 -6.27 -9.53 -1.15
N LEU A 214 -5.34 -9.05 -1.97
CA LEU A 214 -5.62 -8.51 -3.30
C LEU A 214 -5.76 -9.59 -4.36
N ILE A 215 -4.94 -10.64 -4.36
CA ILE A 215 -4.92 -11.67 -5.43
C ILE A 215 -6.32 -12.17 -5.82
N PRO A 216 -7.19 -12.66 -4.91
CA PRO A 216 -8.51 -13.14 -5.31
C PRO A 216 -9.39 -12.03 -5.93
N ARG A 217 -9.24 -10.79 -5.45
CA ARG A 217 -10.02 -9.63 -5.91
C ARG A 217 -9.56 -9.11 -7.27
N LEU A 218 -8.26 -9.14 -7.51
CA LEU A 218 -7.69 -8.79 -8.81
C LEU A 218 -8.05 -9.82 -9.88
N LEU A 219 -8.29 -11.07 -9.47
CA LEU A 219 -8.79 -12.15 -10.33
C LEU A 219 -10.32 -12.17 -10.47
N GLY A 220 -11.05 -11.33 -9.72
CA GLY A 220 -12.50 -11.26 -9.75
C GLY A 220 -13.21 -12.43 -9.06
N TRP A 221 -12.49 -13.26 -8.31
CA TRP A 221 -13.07 -14.43 -7.64
C TRP A 221 -13.98 -14.05 -6.47
N ASP A 222 -13.75 -12.89 -5.85
CA ASP A 222 -14.62 -12.38 -4.80
C ASP A 222 -16.02 -12.03 -5.34
N GLU A 223 -16.10 -11.42 -6.52
CA GLU A 223 -17.38 -11.12 -7.18
C GLU A 223 -18.11 -12.40 -7.60
N VAL A 224 -17.39 -13.38 -8.16
CA VAL A 224 -17.97 -14.68 -8.54
C VAL A 224 -18.53 -15.44 -7.33
N LEU A 225 -17.84 -15.38 -6.18
CA LEU A 225 -18.26 -16.07 -4.96
C LEU A 225 -19.30 -15.29 -4.14
N ALA A 226 -19.52 -14.01 -4.44
CA ALA A 226 -20.56 -13.21 -3.78
C ALA A 226 -21.96 -13.54 -4.30
N GLU A 227 -22.07 -14.00 -5.55
CA GLU A 227 -23.33 -14.37 -6.17
C GLU A 227 -23.75 -15.78 -5.75
N PRO A 228 -24.97 -15.98 -5.22
CA PRO A 228 -25.47 -17.31 -4.88
C PRO A 228 -25.76 -18.13 -6.16
N GLU A 229 -25.38 -19.40 -6.17
CA GLU A 229 -25.76 -20.31 -7.24
C GLU A 229 -27.28 -20.56 -7.19
N LEU A 230 -28.00 -20.05 -8.19
CA LEU A 230 -29.42 -20.29 -8.33
C LEU A 230 -29.65 -21.59 -9.10
N VAL A 231 -29.86 -22.69 -8.37
CA VAL A 231 -30.30 -23.95 -8.98
C VAL A 231 -31.81 -23.84 -9.29
N PRO A 232 -32.24 -24.11 -10.54
CA PRO A 232 -33.67 -24.14 -10.84
C PRO A 232 -34.38 -25.21 -10.00
N ALA A 233 -35.51 -24.86 -9.39
CA ALA A 233 -36.27 -25.73 -8.50
C ALA A 233 -36.63 -27.11 -9.11
N ASN A 234 -36.64 -27.20 -10.45
CA ASN A 234 -37.00 -28.39 -11.20
C ASN A 234 -35.84 -29.41 -11.35
N GLY A 235 -34.64 -29.11 -10.85
CA GLY A 235 -33.45 -29.97 -10.94
C GLY A 235 -33.37 -31.11 -9.90
N TYR A 236 -34.20 -31.06 -8.84
CA TYR A 236 -34.33 -32.16 -7.88
C TYR A 236 -35.33 -33.22 -8.40
N GLY A 237 -35.03 -33.77 -9.58
CA GLY A 237 -35.73 -34.93 -10.10
C GLY A 237 -35.45 -36.15 -9.21
N SER A 238 -36.51 -36.70 -8.64
CA SER A 238 -36.59 -37.94 -7.89
C SER A 238 -35.68 -39.04 -8.46
N ARG A 239 -34.58 -39.37 -7.76
CA ARG A 239 -33.97 -40.69 -7.86
C ARG A 239 -34.81 -41.64 -7.00
N GLN A 240 -35.72 -42.38 -7.63
CA GLN A 240 -36.19 -43.67 -7.11
C GLN A 240 -35.15 -44.75 -7.42
#